data_AF-A0A3A6J765-F1
#
_entry.id   AF-A0A3A6J765-F1
#
_cell.length_a   1.000
_cell.length_b   1.000
_cell.length_c   1.000
_cell.angle_alpha   90.00
_cell.angle_beta   90.00
_cell.angle_gamma   90.00
#
_symmetry.space_group_name_H-M   'P 1'
#
loop_
_entity.id
_entity.type
_entity.pdbx_description
1 polymer ?
#
loop_
_entity_poly.entity_id
_entity_poly.type
_entity_poly.pdbx_seq_one_letter_code
_entity_poly.pdbx_strand_id
1 'polypeptide(L)'
;MAELLLIVSLLGIFAFGFYLMSRLDRFLEENRKALLKENESREPSEILLPQGLSESEILCEIRRFRETHGNVDIILSDGQKNDF
;
A
#
# COMPACT_ATOMS: atom_id res chain seq x y z
N MET A 1 -32.30 4.44 43.67
CA MET A 1 -32.86 4.74 42.33
C MET A 1 -31.87 5.54 41.48
N ALA A 2 -31.39 6.70 41.94
CA ALA A 2 -30.44 7.53 41.19
C ALA A 2 -29.10 6.82 40.90
N GLU A 3 -28.54 6.08 41.86
CA GLU A 3 -27.29 5.32 41.70
C GLU A 3 -27.39 4.24 40.62
N LEU A 4 -28.54 3.54 40.56
CA LEU A 4 -28.80 2.54 39.52
C LEU A 4 -28.86 3.17 38.13
N LEU A 5 -29.51 4.33 37.99
CA LEU A 5 -29.56 5.07 36.73
C LEU A 5 -28.18 5.56 36.28
N LEU A 6 -27.33 5.95 37.24
CA LEU A 6 -25.95 6.36 36.99
C LEU A 6 -25.10 5.18 36.48
N ILE A 7 -25.24 4.00 37.09
CA ILE A 7 -24.53 2.79 36.67
C ILE A 7 -25.01 2.33 35.28
N VAL A 8 -26.32 2.35 35.04
CA VAL A 8 -26.91 1.96 33.75
C VAL A 8 -26.52 2.94 32.64
N SER A 9 -26.50 4.25 32.91
CA SER A 9 -26.07 5.24 31.92
C SER A 9 -24.58 5.11 31.60
N LEU A 10 -23.74 4.87 32.62
CA LEU A 10 -22.32 4.66 32.44
C LEU A 10 -22.04 3.42 31.59
N LEU A 11 -22.67 2.28 31.92
CA LEU A 11 -22.58 1.06 31.13
C LEU A 11 -23.06 1.27 29.69
N GLY A 12 -24.15 2.01 29.51
CA GLY A 12 -24.69 2.35 28.20
C GLY A 12 -23.72 3.15 27.34
N ILE A 13 -23.10 4.19 27.91
CA ILE A 13 -22.10 5.02 27.20
C ILE A 13 -20.87 4.20 26.84
N PHE A 14 -20.38 3.35 27.75
CA PHE A 14 -19.23 2.48 27.47
C PHE A 14 -19.54 1.47 26.37
N ALA A 15 -20.67 0.76 26.44
CA ALA A 15 -21.07 -0.22 25.43
C ALA A 15 -21.29 0.45 24.07
N PHE A 16 -21.92 1.62 24.05
CA PHE A 16 -22.17 2.40 22.83
C PHE A 16 -20.87 2.94 22.23
N GLY A 17 -19.98 3.49 23.06
CA GLY A 17 -18.66 3.96 22.63
C GLY A 17 -17.81 2.84 22.07
N PHE A 18 -17.79 1.68 22.73
CA PHE A 18 -17.08 0.49 22.26
C PHE A 18 -17.62 -0.03 20.92
N TYR A 19 -18.96 -0.02 20.75
CA TYR A 19 -19.60 -0.39 19.48
C TYR A 19 -19.19 0.55 18.34
N LEU A 20 -19.18 1.86 18.58
CA LEU A 20 -18.76 2.85 17.59
C LEU A 20 -17.28 2.71 17.24
N MET A 21 -16.39 2.57 18.24
CA MET A 21 -14.96 2.34 18.02
C MET A 21 -14.71 1.08 17.18
N SER A 22 -15.35 -0.04 17.55
CA SER A 22 -15.20 -1.30 16.81
C SER A 22 -15.70 -1.20 15.35
N ARG A 23 -16.75 -0.42 15.11
CA ARG A 23 -17.28 -0.20 13.77
C ARG A 23 -16.39 0.73 12.94
N LEU A 24 -15.81 1.76 13.57
CA LEU A 24 -14.87 2.67 12.93
C LEU A 24 -13.56 1.97 12.58
N ASP A 25 -13.00 1.16 13.48
CA ASP A 25 -11.79 0.38 13.20
C ASP A 25 -11.97 -0.53 11.99
N ARG A 26 -13.10 -1.24 11.90
CA ARG A 26 -13.39 -2.07 10.73
C ARG A 26 -13.48 -1.25 9.45
N PHE A 27 -14.12 -0.08 9.49
CA PHE A 27 -14.23 0.80 8.33
C PHE A 27 -12.86 1.36 7.91
N LEU A 28 -12.05 1.79 8.87
CA LEU A 28 -10.69 2.28 8.64
C LEU A 28 -9.79 1.19 8.05
N GLU A 29 -9.92 -0.04 8.54
CA GLU A 29 -9.13 -1.15 8.03
C GLU A 29 -9.55 -1.58 6.62
N GLU A 30 -10.85 -1.60 6.32
CA GLU A 30 -11.36 -1.80 4.96
C GLU A 30 -10.87 -0.69 4.02
N ASN A 31 -10.93 0.57 4.44
CA ASN A 31 -10.44 1.71 3.66
C ASN A 31 -8.92 1.62 3.44
N ARG A 32 -8.16 1.28 4.48
CA ARG A 32 -6.71 1.09 4.40
C ARG A 32 -6.34 -0.05 3.45
N LYS A 33 -7.08 -1.16 3.46
CA LYS A 33 -6.89 -2.26 2.52
C LYS A 33 -7.23 -1.86 1.09
N ALA A 34 -8.28 -1.06 0.88
CA ALA A 34 -8.61 -0.53 -0.45
C ALA A 34 -7.49 0.39 -0.98
N LEU A 35 -6.97 1.30 -0.14
CA LEU A 35 -5.87 2.20 -0.51
C LEU A 35 -4.52 1.47 -0.69
N LEU A 36 -4.26 0.42 0.09
CA LEU A 36 -3.08 -0.43 -0.10
C LEU A 36 -3.18 -1.21 -1.39
N LYS A 37 -4.34 -1.80 -1.69
CA LYS A 37 -4.57 -2.51 -2.96
C LYS A 37 -4.44 -1.57 -4.17
N GLU A 38 -4.91 -0.32 -4.04
CA GLU A 38 -4.71 0.71 -5.05
C GLU A 38 -3.23 1.10 -5.21
N ASN A 39 -2.47 1.20 -4.12
CA ASN A 39 -1.03 1.47 -4.17
C ASN A 39 -0.18 0.27 -4.59
N GLU A 40 -0.61 -0.97 -4.35
CA GLU A 40 0.03 -2.19 -4.89
C GLU A 40 -0.25 -2.34 -6.39
N SER A 41 -1.40 -1.83 -6.85
CA SER A 41 -1.68 -1.65 -8.28
C SER A 41 -1.05 -0.40 -8.90
N ARG A 42 -0.29 0.41 -8.13
CA ARG A 42 0.74 1.24 -8.76
C ARG A 42 1.80 0.26 -9.23
N GLU A 43 1.66 -0.08 -10.50
CA GLU A 43 2.57 -0.89 -11.29
C GLU A 43 4.01 -0.66 -10.82
N PRO A 44 4.83 -1.72 -10.69
CA PRO A 44 6.27 -1.52 -10.56
C PRO A 44 6.65 -0.54 -11.66
N SER A 45 7.41 0.49 -11.33
CA SER A 45 7.84 1.54 -12.26
C SER A 45 8.57 0.89 -13.46
N GLU A 46 7.81 0.36 -14.41
CA GLU A 46 8.28 -0.22 -15.66
C GLU A 46 8.63 0.98 -16.52
N ILE A 47 9.87 1.42 -16.34
CA ILE A 47 10.46 2.40 -17.23
C ILE A 47 10.79 1.63 -18.51
N LEU A 48 9.89 1.72 -19.49
CA LEU A 48 10.16 1.29 -20.86
C LEU A 48 11.33 2.11 -21.39
N LEU A 49 12.50 1.49 -21.47
CA LEU A 49 13.69 2.08 -22.08
C LEU A 49 13.41 2.34 -23.57
N PRO A 50 13.63 3.55 -24.10
CA PRO A 50 13.49 3.84 -25.52
C PRO A 50 14.27 2.83 -26.38
N GLN A 51 13.63 2.28 -27.42
CA GLN A 51 14.31 1.41 -28.37
C GLN A 51 15.44 2.18 -29.07
N GLY A 52 16.67 1.66 -28.99
CA GLY A 52 17.86 2.25 -29.62
C GLY A 52 18.91 2.81 -28.67
N LEU A 53 18.77 2.63 -27.35
CA LEU A 53 19.80 2.97 -26.37
C LEU A 53 21.05 2.09 -26.54
N SER A 54 22.22 2.72 -26.57
CA SER A 54 23.50 2.01 -26.53
C SER A 54 23.72 1.38 -25.15
N GLU A 55 24.56 0.33 -25.08
CA GLU A 55 24.87 -0.37 -23.82
C GLU A 55 25.31 0.57 -22.69
N SER A 56 26.02 1.66 -23.04
CA SER A 56 26.50 2.65 -22.09
C SER A 56 25.37 3.52 -21.51
N GLU A 57 24.35 3.84 -22.30
CA GLU A 57 23.21 4.64 -21.85
C GLU A 57 22.28 3.81 -20.95
N ILE A 58 22.08 2.51 -21.25
CA ILE A 58 21.33 1.59 -20.39
C ILE A 58 21.99 1.50 -19.01
N LEU A 59 23.31 1.32 -18.97
CA LEU A 59 24.07 1.28 -17.71
C LEU A 59 24.02 2.61 -16.95
N CYS A 60 24.02 3.74 -17.66
CA CYS A 60 23.89 5.08 -17.06
C CYS A 60 22.53 5.25 -16.38
N GLU A 61 21.46 4.81 -17.05
CA GLU A 61 20.09 4.89 -16.54
C GLU A 61 19.90 4.00 -15.30
N ILE A 62 20.43 2.77 -15.33
CA ILE A 62 20.44 1.84 -14.19
C ILE A 62 21.16 2.45 -12.98
N ARG A 63 22.32 3.09 -13.20
CA ARG A 63 23.06 3.76 -12.13
C ARG A 63 22.27 4.94 -11.54
N ARG A 64 21.70 5.79 -12.39
CA ARG A 64 20.86 6.93 -11.98
C ARG A 64 19.64 6.47 -11.17
N PHE A 65 19.02 5.37 -11.60
CA PHE A 65 17.87 4.79 -10.92
C PHE A 65 18.24 4.28 -9.52
N ARG A 66 19.35 3.55 -9.40
CA ARG A 66 19.88 3.04 -8.13
C ARG A 66 20.30 4.16 -7.17
N GLU A 67 20.89 5.23 -7.67
CA GLU A 67 21.22 6.42 -6.86
C GLU A 67 19.98 7.11 -6.30
N THR A 68 18.88 7.12 -7.07
CA THR A 68 17.64 7.79 -6.67
C THR A 68 16.77 6.92 -5.74
N HIS A 69 16.74 5.59 -5.93
CA HIS A 69 15.81 4.69 -5.24
C HIS A 69 16.46 3.78 -4.18
N GLY A 70 17.76 3.92 -3.91
CA GLY A 70 18.44 3.13 -2.89
C GLY A 70 18.60 1.66 -3.30
N ASN A 71 18.44 0.72 -2.35
CA ASN A 71 18.65 -0.71 -2.60
C ASN A 71 17.47 -1.32 -3.38
N VAL A 72 17.53 -1.24 -4.70
CA VAL A 72 16.56 -1.81 -5.63
C VAL A 72 17.19 -2.94 -6.45
N ASP A 73 16.45 -4.04 -6.60
CA ASP A 73 16.77 -5.11 -7.55
C ASP A 73 16.21 -4.74 -8.93
N ILE A 74 17.06 -4.79 -9.96
CA ILE A 74 16.69 -4.42 -11.34
C ILE A 74 16.70 -5.71 -12.17
N ILE A 75 15.54 -6.09 -12.71
CA ILE A 75 15.36 -7.28 -13.55
C ILE A 75 15.18 -6.83 -14.99
N LEU A 76 16.11 -7.23 -15.87
CA LEU A 76 16.00 -7.02 -17.32
C LEU A 76 15.39 -8.27 -17.97
N SER A 77 14.29 -8.11 -18.70
CA SER A 77 13.64 -9.17 -19.46
C SER A 77 13.58 -8.80 -20.94
N ASP A 78 14.00 -9.71 -21.82
CA ASP A 78 14.02 -9.53 -23.29
C ASP A 78 12.62 -9.61 -23.94
N GLY A 79 11.55 -9.68 -23.14
CA GLY A 79 10.18 -9.78 -23.65
C GLY A 79 9.86 -11.06 -24.45
N GLN A 80 10.82 -11.97 -24.63
CA GLN A 80 10.56 -13.28 -25.20
C GLN A 80 9.67 -14.06 -24.23
N LYS A 81 8.41 -14.21 -24.65
CA LYS A 81 7.46 -15.13 -24.05
C LYS A 81 8.00 -16.54 -24.29
N ASN A 82 8.74 -17.06 -23.32
CA ASN A 82 9.18 -18.44 -23.31
C ASN A 82 7.95 -19.32 -23.07
N ASP A 83 7.26 -19.68 -24.15
CA ASP A 83 6.26 -20.74 -24.15
C ASP A 83 7.00 -22.09 -24.00
N PHE A 84 7.24 -22.52 -22.75
CA PHE A 84 7.65 -23.89 -22.40
C PHE A 84 6.47 -24.66 -21.81
#